data_AF-A0A554RY34-F1
#
_entry.id   AF-A0A554RY34-F1
#
_cell.length_a   1.000
_cell.length_b   1.000
_cell.length_c   1.000
_cell.angle_alpha   90.00
_cell.angle_beta   90.00
_cell.angle_gamma   90.00
#
_symmetry.space_group_name_H-M   'P 1'
#
loop_
_entity.id
_entity.type
_entity.pdbx_description
1 polymer ?
#
loop_
_entity_poly.entity_id
_entity_poly.type
_entity_poly.pdbx_seq_one_letter_code
_entity_poly.pdbx_strand_id
1 'polypeptide(L)'
;MEITKYPEPHFRNDADGMTLLGVRYRDTGELRFPPPEFLQAGEAAEPVSMGASGRLYTFTTVHPAKAAAYALGMVDFDNGLRVFGRLAWPEGSEPAIGDVVHAVAFALPDGTPDYAFAPLKGAAA
;
A
#
# COMPACT_ATOMS: atom_id res chain seq x y z
N MET A 1 -23.09 -1.19 -22.31
CA MET A 1 -21.94 -1.44 -21.42
C MET A 1 -22.16 -0.58 -20.21
N GLU A 2 -22.58 -1.19 -19.11
CA GLU A 2 -22.77 -0.48 -17.84
C GLU A 2 -21.49 -0.65 -17.01
N ILE A 3 -20.94 0.47 -16.56
CA ILE A 3 -19.72 0.54 -15.78
C ILE A 3 -20.06 1.40 -14.56
N THR A 4 -19.79 0.89 -13.37
CA THR A 4 -20.07 1.59 -12.11
C THR A 4 -18.76 1.91 -11.40
N LYS A 5 -18.70 3.06 -10.73
CA LYS A 5 -17.53 3.44 -9.94
C LYS A 5 -17.43 2.52 -8.72
N TYR A 6 -16.24 1.99 -8.44
CA TYR A 6 -16.01 1.26 -7.20
C TYR A 6 -16.12 2.24 -5.99
N PRO A 7 -16.95 1.93 -4.98
CA PRO A 7 -17.32 2.92 -3.98
C PRO A 7 -16.28 3.11 -2.87
N GLU A 8 -15.42 2.12 -2.62
CA GLU A 8 -14.52 2.14 -1.46
C GLU A 8 -13.13 2.70 -1.80
N PRO A 9 -12.48 3.40 -0.85
CA PRO A 9 -11.08 3.78 -0.97
C PRO A 9 -10.13 2.57 -0.85
N HIS A 10 -8.85 2.78 -1.17
CA HIS A 10 -7.80 1.77 -1.08
C HIS A 10 -7.02 1.80 0.25
N PHE A 11 -7.45 2.64 1.19
CA PHE A 11 -6.98 2.66 2.57
C PHE A 11 -8.08 3.17 3.50
N ARG A 12 -7.95 2.86 4.79
CA ARG A 12 -8.75 3.41 5.88
C ARG A 12 -7.83 3.87 6.99
N ASN A 13 -8.21 4.95 7.66
CA ASN A 13 -7.60 5.40 8.91
C ASN A 13 -8.57 5.13 10.05
N ASP A 14 -8.11 4.46 11.10
CA ASP A 14 -8.83 4.25 12.35
C ASP A 14 -7.92 4.55 13.56
N ALA A 15 -8.37 4.22 14.77
CA ALA A 15 -7.63 4.50 16.01
C ALA A 15 -6.29 3.74 16.09
N ASP A 16 -6.18 2.61 15.39
CA ASP A 16 -4.98 1.74 15.41
C ASP A 16 -3.99 2.12 14.29
N GLY A 17 -4.40 3.01 13.38
CA GLY A 17 -3.55 3.57 12.33
C GLY A 17 -4.15 3.43 10.93
N MET A 18 -3.28 3.43 9.94
CA MET A 18 -3.66 3.25 8.54
C MET A 18 -3.64 1.77 8.16
N THR A 19 -4.71 1.31 7.52
CA THR A 19 -4.80 -0.03 6.93
C THR A 19 -5.06 0.09 5.43
N LEU A 20 -4.29 -0.60 4.60
CA LEU A 20 -4.56 -0.70 3.17
C LEU A 20 -5.72 -1.66 2.89
N LEU A 21 -6.54 -1.32 1.90
CA LEU A 21 -7.69 -2.09 1.47
C LEU A 21 -7.52 -2.51 0.00
N GLY A 22 -7.41 -3.80 -0.24
CA GLY A 22 -7.58 -4.39 -1.56
C GLY A 22 -9.04 -4.77 -1.80
N VAL A 23 -9.27 -5.58 -2.82
CA VAL A 23 -10.58 -6.20 -3.07
C VAL A 23 -10.47 -7.70 -3.27
N ARG A 24 -11.56 -8.41 -2.97
CA ARG A 24 -11.83 -9.77 -3.43
C ARG A 24 -13.02 -9.76 -4.39
N TYR A 25 -12.83 -10.21 -5.61
CA TYR A 25 -13.94 -10.41 -6.55
C TYR A 25 -14.80 -11.59 -6.09
N ARG A 26 -16.12 -11.39 -6.04
CA ARG A 26 -17.05 -12.38 -5.51
C ARG A 26 -17.08 -13.66 -6.36
N ASP A 27 -17.04 -13.51 -7.68
CA ASP A 27 -17.25 -14.63 -8.59
C ASP A 27 -16.00 -15.49 -8.76
N THR A 28 -14.81 -14.88 -8.73
CA THR A 28 -13.52 -15.57 -8.98
C THR A 28 -12.73 -15.83 -7.70
N GLY A 29 -13.02 -15.11 -6.62
CA GLY A 29 -12.19 -15.08 -5.41
C GLY A 29 -10.85 -14.37 -5.61
N GLU A 30 -10.58 -13.77 -6.78
CA GLU A 30 -9.33 -13.06 -7.08
C GLU A 30 -9.14 -11.91 -6.10
N LEU A 31 -7.95 -11.85 -5.50
CA LEU A 31 -7.49 -10.73 -4.70
C LEU A 31 -6.78 -9.71 -5.59
N ARG A 32 -7.09 -8.43 -5.41
CA ARG A 32 -6.45 -7.35 -6.16
C ARG A 32 -6.12 -6.14 -5.29
N PHE A 33 -4.95 -5.57 -5.53
CA PHE A 33 -4.57 -4.25 -5.05
C PHE A 33 -3.79 -3.51 -6.16
N PRO A 34 -4.05 -2.21 -6.42
CA PRO A 34 -5.14 -1.41 -5.85
C PRO A 34 -6.53 -1.97 -6.21
N PRO A 35 -7.59 -1.62 -5.47
CA PRO A 35 -8.96 -1.82 -5.92
C PRO A 35 -9.18 -1.30 -7.34
N PRO A 36 -10.09 -1.92 -8.13
CA PRO A 36 -10.44 -1.38 -9.43
C PRO A 36 -11.07 0.01 -9.27
N GLU A 37 -10.83 0.91 -10.23
CA GLU A 37 -11.52 2.20 -10.24
C GLU A 37 -13.01 2.05 -10.62
N PHE A 38 -13.30 1.07 -11.47
CA PHE A 38 -14.63 0.77 -11.96
C PHE A 38 -14.91 -0.74 -12.03
N LEU A 39 -16.17 -1.11 -11.86
CA LEU A 39 -16.70 -2.46 -12.03
C LEU A 39 -17.52 -2.55 -13.33
N GLN A 40 -17.43 -3.68 -14.01
CA GLN A 40 -18.30 -4.00 -15.14
C GLN A 40 -19.66 -4.51 -14.68
N ALA A 41 -20.65 -4.48 -15.57
CA ALA A 41 -21.98 -5.03 -15.31
C ALA A 41 -21.93 -6.47 -14.80
N GLY A 42 -22.45 -6.70 -13.61
CA GLY A 42 -22.47 -8.01 -12.96
C GLY A 42 -21.24 -8.33 -12.10
N GLU A 43 -20.16 -7.55 -12.18
CA GLU A 43 -19.03 -7.71 -11.27
C GLU A 43 -19.38 -7.21 -9.88
N ALA A 44 -18.99 -7.98 -8.87
CA ALA A 44 -19.03 -7.57 -7.47
C ALA A 44 -17.67 -7.81 -6.83
N ALA A 45 -17.19 -6.81 -6.09
CA ALA A 45 -15.92 -6.87 -5.37
C ALA A 45 -16.13 -6.37 -3.95
N GLU A 46 -15.55 -7.07 -2.98
CA GLU A 46 -15.67 -6.76 -1.55
C GLU A 46 -14.32 -6.28 -1.02
N PRO A 47 -14.28 -5.22 -0.18
CA PRO A 47 -13.03 -4.73 0.37
C PRO A 47 -12.39 -5.80 1.28
N VAL A 48 -11.07 -5.95 1.18
CA VAL A 48 -10.30 -6.85 2.03
C VAL A 48 -9.13 -6.11 2.66
N SER A 49 -8.95 -6.29 3.96
CA SER A 49 -7.78 -5.76 4.66
C SER A 49 -6.51 -6.45 4.17
N MET A 50 -5.46 -5.66 3.97
CA MET A 50 -4.12 -6.18 3.68
C MET A 50 -3.43 -6.73 4.93
N GLY A 51 -3.96 -6.47 6.13
CA GLY A 51 -3.33 -6.77 7.41
C GLY A 51 -2.52 -5.57 7.95
N ALA A 52 -1.92 -5.75 9.13
CA ALA A 52 -1.23 -4.68 9.84
C ALA A 52 0.20 -4.42 9.34
N SER A 53 0.81 -5.40 8.67
CA SER A 53 2.21 -5.33 8.23
C SER A 53 2.47 -6.20 7.01
N GLY A 54 3.58 -5.90 6.33
CA GLY A 54 4.14 -6.75 5.27
C GLY A 54 5.66 -6.77 5.33
N ARG A 55 6.28 -7.44 4.35
CA ARG A 55 7.75 -7.56 4.23
C ARG A 55 8.22 -6.81 2.99
N LEU A 56 9.27 -6.00 3.14
CA LEU A 56 9.89 -5.29 2.03
C LEU A 56 10.54 -6.30 1.07
N TYR A 57 9.91 -6.53 -0.08
CA TYR A 57 10.38 -7.47 -1.08
C TYR A 57 11.57 -6.91 -1.88
N THR A 58 11.45 -5.67 -2.33
CA THR A 58 12.52 -4.96 -3.03
C THR A 58 12.34 -3.45 -2.88
N PHE A 59 13.40 -2.68 -3.05
CA PHE A 59 13.33 -1.23 -3.03
C PHE A 59 14.34 -0.61 -3.99
N THR A 60 14.14 0.68 -4.26
CA THR A 60 15.07 1.53 -4.99
C THR A 60 15.06 2.93 -4.42
N THR A 61 16.20 3.62 -4.55
CA THR A 61 16.33 5.03 -4.21
C THR A 61 16.31 5.86 -5.49
N VAL A 62 15.34 6.76 -5.59
CA VAL A 62 15.25 7.72 -6.68
C VAL A 62 16.08 8.95 -6.32
N HIS A 63 17.02 9.32 -7.20
CA HIS A 63 17.86 10.51 -7.06
C HIS A 63 17.47 11.57 -8.11
N PRO A 64 16.42 12.38 -7.85
CA PRO A 64 16.00 13.42 -8.79
C PRO A 64 16.98 14.59 -8.78
N ALA A 65 17.13 15.27 -9.93
CA ALA A 65 18.13 16.34 -10.08
C ALA A 65 17.87 17.61 -9.24
N LYS A 66 16.60 17.88 -8.85
CA LYS A 66 16.18 19.13 -8.19
C LYS A 66 15.39 18.91 -6.90
N ALA A 67 15.46 17.71 -6.32
CA ALA A 67 14.76 17.38 -5.08
C ALA A 67 15.59 16.40 -4.25
N ALA A 68 15.21 16.23 -2.98
CA ALA A 68 15.82 15.22 -2.13
C ALA A 68 15.60 13.81 -2.72
N ALA A 69 16.58 12.93 -2.51
CA ALA A 69 16.42 11.52 -2.81
C ALA A 69 15.30 10.93 -1.95
N TYR A 70 14.56 9.98 -2.52
CA TYR A 70 13.49 9.28 -1.81
C TYR A 70 13.45 7.82 -2.23
N ALA A 71 12.99 6.96 -1.32
CA ALA A 71 12.92 5.53 -1.57
C ALA A 71 11.50 5.09 -1.95
N LEU A 72 11.44 4.10 -2.83
CA LEU A 72 10.23 3.40 -3.26
C LEU A 72 10.44 1.91 -2.99
N GLY A 73 9.39 1.21 -2.61
CA GLY A 73 9.46 -0.22 -2.32
C GLY A 73 8.25 -0.99 -2.80
N MET A 74 8.44 -2.30 -2.95
CA MET A 74 7.37 -3.26 -3.08
C MET A 74 7.30 -4.11 -1.80
N VAL A 75 6.12 -4.25 -1.23
CA VAL A 75 5.88 -4.91 0.05
C VAL A 75 4.95 -6.09 -0.17
N ASP A 76 5.38 -7.28 0.26
CA ASP A 76 4.58 -8.50 0.25
C ASP A 76 3.77 -8.60 1.54
N PHE A 77 2.47 -8.86 1.42
CA PHE A 77 1.56 -9.09 2.54
C PHE A 77 1.18 -10.58 2.65
N ASP A 78 0.76 -11.00 3.85
CA ASP A 78 0.41 -12.40 4.15
C ASP A 78 -0.77 -12.93 3.31
N ASN A 79 -1.59 -12.04 2.77
CA ASN A 79 -2.68 -12.40 1.85
C ASN A 79 -2.20 -12.67 0.41
N GLY A 80 -0.89 -12.64 0.15
CA GLY A 80 -0.26 -12.94 -1.13
C GLY A 80 -0.19 -11.77 -2.11
N LEU A 81 -0.70 -10.59 -1.73
CA LEU A 81 -0.62 -9.39 -2.55
C LEU A 81 0.68 -8.63 -2.31
N ARG A 82 1.17 -7.98 -3.38
CA ARG A 82 2.33 -7.09 -3.37
C ARG A 82 1.89 -5.67 -3.64
N VAL A 83 2.33 -4.73 -2.80
CA VAL A 83 1.97 -3.31 -2.90
C VAL A 83 3.20 -2.45 -3.15
N PHE A 84 3.11 -1.54 -4.11
CA PHE A 84 4.11 -0.51 -4.37
C PHE A 84 3.82 0.76 -3.56
N GLY A 85 4.83 1.37 -2.96
CA GLY A 85 4.65 2.64 -2.23
C GLY A 85 5.96 3.33 -1.87
N ARG A 86 5.86 4.56 -1.35
CA ARG A 86 7.01 5.27 -0.78
C ARG A 86 7.50 4.59 0.49
N LEU A 87 8.80 4.68 0.75
CA LEU A 87 9.40 4.26 2.01
C LEU A 87 9.68 5.49 2.88
N ALA A 88 9.24 5.44 4.13
CA ALA A 88 9.37 6.51 5.13
C ALA A 88 10.29 6.05 6.27
N TRP A 89 11.61 6.03 6.00
CA TRP A 89 12.62 5.68 6.99
C TRP A 89 13.02 6.90 7.82
N PRO A 90 13.27 6.73 9.14
CA PRO A 90 13.92 7.75 9.95
C PRO A 90 15.27 8.18 9.35
N GLU A 91 15.63 9.45 9.53
CA GLU A 91 16.94 9.96 9.14
C GLU A 91 18.08 9.13 9.74
N GLY A 92 19.10 8.82 8.94
CA GLY A 92 20.23 7.99 9.35
C GLY A 92 19.95 6.48 9.38
N SER A 93 18.77 6.03 8.93
CA SER A 93 18.45 4.61 8.72
C SER A 93 18.18 4.30 7.26
N GLU A 94 18.44 3.06 6.85
CA GLU A 94 18.28 2.59 5.48
C GLU A 94 17.37 1.35 5.44
N PRO A 95 16.54 1.20 4.39
CA PRO A 95 15.74 0.00 4.20
C PRO A 95 16.61 -1.20 3.82
N ALA A 96 16.25 -2.38 4.30
CA ALA A 96 16.80 -3.66 3.86
C ALA A 96 15.69 -4.58 3.32
N ILE A 97 16.02 -5.36 2.29
CA ILE A 97 15.12 -6.42 1.81
C ILE A 97 14.84 -7.38 2.96
N GLY A 98 13.56 -7.68 3.18
CA GLY A 98 13.08 -8.52 4.28
C GLY A 98 12.55 -7.75 5.48
N ASP A 99 12.83 -6.44 5.59
CA ASP A 99 12.34 -5.60 6.69
C ASP A 99 10.82 -5.69 6.84
N VAL A 100 10.36 -5.74 8.09
CA VAL A 100 8.94 -5.70 8.42
C VAL A 100 8.49 -4.24 8.43
N VAL A 101 7.45 -3.95 7.66
CA VAL A 101 6.91 -2.60 7.48
C VAL A 101 5.41 -2.56 7.72
N HIS A 102 4.88 -1.37 8.04
CA HIS A 102 3.46 -1.11 8.09
C HIS A 102 3.11 0.13 7.27
N ALA A 103 1.85 0.23 6.84
CA ALA A 103 1.34 1.40 6.15
C ALA A 103 1.17 2.58 7.13
N VAL A 104 1.61 3.76 6.72
CA VAL A 104 1.44 5.01 7.46
C VAL A 104 0.81 6.06 6.56
N ALA A 105 0.06 6.99 7.18
CA ALA A 105 -0.50 8.12 6.46
C ALA A 105 0.61 8.95 5.80
N PHE A 106 0.40 9.27 4.53
CA PHE A 106 1.26 10.12 3.73
C PHE A 106 0.40 11.16 3.00
N ALA A 107 1.02 12.25 2.55
CA ALA A 107 0.33 13.23 1.71
C ALA A 107 1.19 13.52 0.48
N LEU A 108 0.56 13.52 -0.69
CA LEU A 108 1.18 13.99 -1.92
C LEU A 108 1.52 15.50 -1.82
N PRO A 109 2.39 16.03 -2.68
CA PRO A 109 2.78 17.45 -2.62
C PRO A 109 1.62 18.45 -2.73
N ASP A 110 0.48 18.04 -3.32
CA ASP A 110 -0.74 18.83 -3.43
C ASP A 110 -1.67 18.70 -2.21
N GLY A 111 -1.27 17.94 -1.19
CA GLY A 111 -2.04 17.67 0.02
C GLY A 111 -2.99 16.49 -0.08
N THR A 112 -3.07 15.81 -1.23
CA THR A 112 -3.92 14.63 -1.40
C THR A 112 -3.47 13.51 -0.43
N PRO A 113 -4.37 12.97 0.42
CA PRO A 113 -4.05 11.85 1.30
C PRO A 113 -3.65 10.60 0.51
N ASP A 114 -2.59 9.95 0.95
CA ASP A 114 -2.03 8.73 0.39
C ASP A 114 -1.36 7.91 1.52
N TYR A 115 -0.56 6.91 1.17
CA TYR A 115 0.18 6.07 2.11
C TYR A 115 1.67 5.98 1.77
N ALA A 116 2.44 5.61 2.79
CA ALA A 116 3.83 5.17 2.67
C ALA A 116 4.03 3.94 3.56
N PHE A 117 5.19 3.29 3.45
CA PHE A 117 5.61 2.20 4.31
C PHE A 117 6.71 2.67 5.25
N ALA A 118 6.53 2.45 6.54
CA ALA A 118 7.53 2.74 7.57
C ALA A 118 7.99 1.43 8.23
N PRO A 119 9.24 1.36 8.73
CA PRO A 119 9.71 0.19 9.46
C PRO A 119 8.89 0.00 10.73
N LEU A 120 8.48 -1.24 11.01
CA LEU A 120 7.83 -1.59 12.27
C LEU A 120 8.88 -1.57 13.38
N LYS A 121 8.80 -0.60 14.31
CA LYS A 121 9.76 -0.46 15.42
C LYS A 121 9.87 -1.78 16.20
N GLY A 122 11.10 -2.26 16.37
CA GLY A 122 11.41 -3.46 17.17
C GLY A 122 11.48 -4.77 16.38
N ALA A 123 11.23 -4.76 15.06
CA ALA A 123 11.46 -5.91 14.19
C ALA A 123 12.87 -5.79 13.57
N ALA A 124 13.89 -6.32 14.25
CA ALA A 124 15.14 -6.64 13.57
C ALA A 124 14.92 -7.89 12.69
N ALA A 125 15.54 -7.90 11.51
CA ALA A 125 15.58 -9.06 10.61
C ALA A 125 16.28 -10.27 11.25
#